data_AF-A0A3D5RZ37-F1
#
_entry.id   AF-A0A3D5RZ37-F1
#
_cell.length_a   1.000
_cell.length_b   1.000
_cell.length_c   1.000
_cell.angle_alpha   90.00
_cell.angle_beta   90.00
_cell.angle_gamma   90.00
#
_symmetry.space_group_name_H-M   'P 1'
#
loop_
_entity.id
_entity.type
_entity.pdbx_description
1 polymer ?
#
loop_
_entity_poly.entity_id
_entity_poly.type
_entity_poly.pdbx_seq_one_letter_code
_entity_poly.pdbx_strand_id
1 'polypeptide(L)'
;MKKVRIKVEPLNWEDENKDCRFEVNAFLVGGPTGVFAAWKDGNCVRYAEGDDGYWREKGSFNEHWLPRIIGVLSEALKENEI
;
A
#
# COMPACT_ATOMS: atom_id res chain seq x y z
N MET A 1 7.57 -10.27 8.13
CA MET A 1 6.39 -9.47 7.71
C MET A 1 5.14 -10.31 7.88
N LYS A 2 4.08 -9.79 8.50
CA LYS A 2 2.82 -10.52 8.71
C LYS A 2 1.88 -10.27 7.52
N LYS A 3 1.37 -11.35 6.95
CA LYS A 3 0.32 -11.30 5.93
C LYS A 3 -1.04 -11.21 6.61
N VAL A 4 -1.88 -10.29 6.19
CA VAL A 4 -3.21 -10.05 6.74
C VAL A 4 -4.23 -9.97 5.60
N ARG A 5 -5.51 -10.14 5.95
CA ARG A 5 -6.60 -9.86 5.03
C ARG A 5 -7.24 -8.53 5.45
N ILE A 6 -7.37 -7.61 4.51
CA ILE A 6 -7.97 -6.29 4.76
C ILE A 6 -9.04 -5.97 3.73
N LYS A 7 -9.97 -5.09 4.11
CA LYS A 7 -10.98 -4.52 3.22
C LYS A 7 -10.50 -3.16 2.74
N VAL A 8 -10.33 -3.01 1.44
CA VAL A 8 -9.83 -1.79 0.82
C VAL A 8 -10.94 -1.08 0.08
N GLU A 9 -11.00 0.24 0.22
CA GLU A 9 -11.80 1.13 -0.62
C GLU A 9 -10.94 1.68 -1.78
N PRO A 10 -11.38 1.52 -3.04
CA PRO A 10 -10.64 1.97 -4.20
C PRO A 10 -10.61 3.50 -4.32
N LEU A 11 -9.51 4.01 -4.88
CA LEU A 11 -9.41 5.40 -5.34
C LEU A 11 -10.25 5.52 -6.62
N ASN A 12 -11.45 6.09 -6.51
CA ASN A 12 -12.26 6.64 -7.61
C ASN A 12 -11.95 6.09 -9.01
N TRP A 13 -12.58 4.98 -9.38
CA TRP A 13 -12.88 4.75 -10.79
C TRP A 13 -14.12 5.57 -11.08
N GLU A 14 -14.04 6.52 -12.01
CA GLU A 14 -15.14 7.42 -12.32
C GLU A 14 -16.44 6.62 -12.55
N ASP A 15 -17.43 6.93 -11.70
CA ASP A 15 -18.87 6.83 -11.89
C ASP A 15 -19.72 5.54 -11.79
N GLU A 16 -19.25 4.34 -11.43
CA GLU A 16 -20.21 3.23 -11.24
C GLU A 16 -20.11 2.35 -9.99
N ASN A 17 -19.12 2.50 -9.11
CA ASN A 17 -18.99 1.59 -7.96
C ASN A 17 -18.51 2.29 -6.68
N LYS A 18 -19.34 3.16 -6.11
CA LYS A 18 -19.05 3.86 -4.84
C LYS A 18 -19.03 2.96 -3.60
N ASP A 19 -19.36 1.67 -3.73
CA ASP A 19 -19.43 0.71 -2.61
C ASP A 19 -18.62 -0.60 -2.83
N CYS A 20 -17.66 -0.61 -3.75
CA CYS A 20 -16.85 -1.81 -3.96
C CYS A 20 -15.73 -1.94 -2.92
N ARG A 21 -16.03 -2.55 -1.77
CA ARG A 21 -15.03 -3.06 -0.83
C ARG A 21 -14.61 -4.46 -1.26
N PHE A 22 -13.32 -4.67 -1.47
CA PHE A 22 -12.78 -5.99 -1.80
C PHE A 22 -11.78 -6.45 -0.74
N GLU A 23 -11.75 -7.76 -0.51
CA GLU A 23 -10.82 -8.39 0.44
C GLU A 23 -9.54 -8.81 -0.27
N VAL A 24 -8.41 -8.29 0.20
CA VAL A 24 -7.09 -8.63 -0.34
C VAL A 24 -6.17 -9.19 0.71
N ASN A 25 -5.28 -10.06 0.25
CA ASN A 25 -4.13 -10.50 1.01
C ASN A 25 -3.04 -9.42 0.92
N ALA A 26 -2.81 -8.70 2.02
CA ALA A 26 -1.84 -7.62 2.10
C ALA A 26 -0.73 -7.91 3.11
N PHE A 27 0.38 -7.21 2.94
CA PHE A 27 1.45 -7.09 3.93
C PHE A 27 1.31 -5.77 4.66
N LEU A 28 1.37 -5.81 6.00
CA LEU A 28 1.48 -4.59 6.80
C LEU A 28 2.92 -4.11 6.80
N VAL A 29 3.11 -2.86 6.42
CA VAL A 29 4.40 -2.16 6.33
C VAL A 29 4.33 -0.96 7.26
N GLY A 30 5.19 -0.93 8.29
CA GLY A 30 5.33 0.24 9.16
C GLY A 30 6.27 1.27 8.53
N GLY A 31 5.92 2.55 8.62
CA GLY A 31 6.73 3.68 8.19
C GLY A 31 6.66 4.85 9.19
N PRO A 32 7.44 5.91 8.98
CA PRO A 32 7.50 7.06 9.89
C PRO A 32 6.16 7.80 10.01
N THR A 33 5.29 7.68 9.02
CA THR A 33 3.97 8.31 8.97
C THR A 33 2.82 7.40 9.41
N GLY A 34 3.07 6.11 9.68
CA GLY A 34 2.03 5.17 10.10
C GLY A 34 2.19 3.74 9.56
N VAL A 35 1.11 2.95 9.64
CA VAL A 35 1.04 1.61 9.07
C VAL A 35 0.31 1.66 7.73
N PHE A 36 0.91 1.01 6.73
CA PHE A 36 0.35 0.86 5.40
C PHE A 36 0.10 -0.61 5.10
N ALA A 37 -0.89 -0.88 4.28
CA ALA A 37 -1.10 -2.20 3.71
C ALA A 37 -0.71 -2.19 2.24
N ALA A 38 0.13 -3.15 1.83
CA ALA A 38 0.57 -3.29 0.45
C ALA A 38 0.20 -4.68 -0.10
N TRP A 39 -0.31 -4.75 -1.33
CA TRP A 39 -0.63 -6.01 -2.01
C TRP A 39 -0.27 -5.94 -3.49
N LYS A 40 -0.06 -7.12 -4.08
CA LYS A 40 0.18 -7.27 -5.52
C LYS A 40 -1.15 -7.57 -6.22
N ASP A 41 -1.42 -6.82 -7.28
CA ASP A 41 -2.57 -6.98 -8.17
C ASP A 41 -2.08 -6.98 -9.61
N GLY A 42 -1.98 -8.16 -10.23
CA GLY A 42 -1.30 -8.34 -11.51
C GLY A 42 0.16 -7.88 -11.45
N ASN A 43 0.56 -6.97 -12.33
CA ASN A 43 1.91 -6.37 -12.37
C ASN A 43 2.00 -5.06 -11.57
N CYS A 44 0.97 -4.73 -10.79
CA CYS A 44 0.93 -3.53 -9.98
C CYS A 44 1.08 -3.89 -8.50
N VAL A 45 1.82 -3.07 -7.77
CA VAL A 45 1.81 -3.06 -6.30
C VAL A 45 0.98 -1.87 -5.86
N ARG A 46 -0.10 -2.16 -5.15
CA ARG A 46 -1.01 -1.18 -4.59
C ARG A 46 -0.73 -1.02 -3.11
N TYR A 47 -1.01 0.18 -2.59
CA TYR A 47 -0.92 0.44 -1.17
C TYR A 47 -2.11 1.25 -0.68
N ALA A 48 -2.50 0.97 0.56
CA ALA A 48 -3.57 1.65 1.28
C ALA A 48 -3.06 2.10 2.64
N GLU A 49 -3.61 3.23 3.10
CA GLU A 49 -3.41 3.76 4.44
C GLU A 49 -4.72 3.61 5.21
N GLY A 50 -4.65 3.24 6.47
CA GLY A 50 -5.84 2.95 7.26
C GLY A 50 -5.54 2.35 8.62
N ASP A 51 -6.61 1.94 9.30
CA ASP A 51 -6.62 1.30 10.61
C ASP A 51 -7.44 -0.01 10.60
N ASP A 52 -7.60 -0.63 11.78
CA ASP A 52 -8.30 -1.90 11.96
C ASP A 52 -9.79 -1.83 11.59
N GLY A 53 -10.06 -1.86 10.28
CA GLY A 53 -11.40 -1.92 9.72
C GLY A 53 -11.60 -1.04 8.49
N TYR A 54 -10.80 0.01 8.34
CA TYR A 54 -10.96 0.99 7.26
C TYR A 54 -9.62 1.30 6.58
N TRP A 55 -9.48 0.88 5.31
CA TRP A 55 -8.29 1.11 4.51
C TRP A 55 -8.64 1.81 3.20
N ARG A 56 -7.98 2.92 2.93
CA ARG A 56 -8.16 3.70 1.71
C ARG A 56 -6.95 3.53 0.80
N GLU A 57 -7.16 3.04 -0.42
CA GLU A 57 -6.09 2.99 -1.43
C GLU A 57 -5.52 4.39 -1.62
N LYS A 58 -4.19 4.50 -1.62
CA LYS A 58 -3.46 5.76 -1.82
C LYS A 58 -2.75 5.82 -3.17
N GLY A 59 -2.50 4.67 -3.76
CA GLY A 59 -2.04 4.60 -5.13
C GLY A 59 -1.52 3.22 -5.52
N SER A 60 -0.99 3.18 -6.74
CA SER A 60 -0.44 1.99 -7.36
C SER A 60 0.86 2.31 -8.08
N PHE A 61 1.83 1.43 -7.99
CA PHE A 61 3.07 1.48 -8.76
C PHE A 61 3.19 0.22 -9.60
N ASN A 62 3.77 0.32 -10.80
CA ASN A 62 4.14 -0.88 -11.53
C ASN A 62 5.32 -1.57 -10.80
N GLU A 63 5.28 -2.89 -10.67
CA GLU A 63 6.22 -3.65 -9.85
C GLU A 63 7.70 -3.47 -10.25
N HIS A 64 7.99 -3.12 -11.50
CA HIS A 64 9.36 -2.83 -11.94
C HIS A 64 9.96 -1.57 -11.28
N TRP A 65 9.15 -0.70 -10.67
CA TRP A 65 9.62 0.44 -9.89
C TRP A 65 9.98 0.09 -8.45
N LEU A 66 9.55 -1.06 -7.92
CA LEU A 66 9.79 -1.46 -6.53
C LEU A 66 11.27 -1.42 -6.13
N PRO A 67 12.23 -1.97 -6.92
CA PRO A 67 13.64 -1.92 -6.55
C PRO A 67 14.15 -0.48 -6.40
N ARG A 68 13.67 0.43 -7.24
CA ARG A 68 14.05 1.84 -7.23
C ARG A 68 13.47 2.57 -6.02
N ILE A 69 12.21 2.31 -5.70
CA ILE A 69 11.53 2.83 -4.50
C ILE A 69 12.24 2.35 -3.23
N ILE A 70 12.56 1.04 -3.14
CA ILE A 70 13.31 0.48 -2.00
C ILE A 70 14.70 1.10 -1.90
N GLY A 71 15.38 1.33 -3.04
CA GLY A 71 16.66 2.01 -3.09
C GLY A 71 16.61 3.40 -2.46
N VAL A 72 15.69 4.25 -2.94
CA VAL A 72 15.51 5.63 -2.43
C VAL A 72 15.13 5.63 -0.94
N LEU A 73 14.24 4.74 -0.50
CA LEU A 73 13.85 4.65 0.91
C LEU A 73 15.02 4.20 1.80
N SER A 74 15.84 3.26 1.34
CA SER A 74 17.01 2.78 2.08
C SER A 74 18.08 3.86 2.22
N GLU A 75 18.24 4.71 1.22
CA GLU A 75 19.14 5.87 1.27
C GLU A 75 18.61 6.92 2.26
N ALA A 76 17.33 7.29 2.17
CA ALA A 76 16.70 8.25 3.08
C ALA A 76 16.75 7.80 4.56
N LEU A 77 16.65 6.49 4.83
CA LEU A 77 16.77 5.95 6.18
C LEU A 77 18.20 6.08 6.72
N LYS A 78 19.22 5.81 5.90
CA LYS A 78 20.63 5.98 6.30
C LYS A 78 20.98 7.44 6.60
N GLU A 79 20.36 8.39 5.92
CA GLU A 79 20.55 9.82 6.17
C GLU A 79 19.93 10.30 7.49
N ASN A 80 19.02 9.51 8.10
CA ASN A 80 18.34 9.83 9.36
C ASN A 80 18.82 9.00 10.56
N GLU A 81 19.72 8.04 10.38
CA GLU A 81 20.40 7.35 11.49
C GLU A 81 21.57 8.23 11.98
N ILE A 82 21.43 8.79 13.20
CA ILE A 82 22.47 9.53 13.95
C ILE A 82 23.48 8.54 14.53
#